data_AF-A0A6N2YTC6-F1
#
_entry.id   AF-A0A6N2YTC6-F1
#
_cell.length_a   1.000
_cell.length_b   1.000
_cell.length_c   1.000
_cell.angle_alpha   90.00
_cell.angle_beta   90.00
_cell.angle_gamma   90.00
#
_symmetry.space_group_name_H-M   'P 1'
#
loop_
_entity.id
_entity.type
_entity.pdbx_description
1 polymer ?
#
loop_
_entity_poly.entity_id
_entity_poly.type
_entity_poly.pdbx_seq_one_letter_code
_entity_poly.pdbx_strand_id
1 'polypeptide(L)'
;MEDDYRIEYLKAHILAMMDAVEIDGVEIMGYTSWGCIDLVSASTGEMKKRYGFIYVDKDDNGKGTLRRTKKKSFDWYKNVIETNGQCLKERGEK
;
A
#
# COMPACT_ATOMS: atom_id res chain seq x y z
N MET A 1 4.54 7.97 -10.55
CA MET A 1 5.73 7.37 -9.91
C MET A 1 5.47 5.88 -9.84
N GLU A 2 6.36 5.11 -10.44
CA GLU A 2 6.23 3.66 -10.58
C GLU A 2 6.61 2.99 -9.25
N ASP A 3 5.67 2.28 -8.63
CA ASP A 3 5.90 1.53 -7.39
C ASP A 3 5.18 0.18 -7.39
N ASP A 4 5.26 -0.53 -8.54
CA ASP A 4 4.57 -1.80 -8.76
C ASP A 4 4.96 -2.87 -7.72
N TYR A 5 6.18 -2.84 -7.18
CA TYR A 5 6.58 -3.74 -6.08
C TYR A 5 5.66 -3.62 -4.85
N ARG A 6 5.19 -2.40 -4.54
CA ARG A 6 4.29 -2.15 -3.40
C ARG A 6 2.91 -2.70 -3.69
N ILE A 7 2.44 -2.54 -4.93
CA ILE A 7 1.17 -3.12 -5.39
C ILE A 7 1.22 -4.63 -5.22
N GLU A 8 2.26 -5.29 -5.72
CA GLU A 8 2.40 -6.75 -5.60
C GLU A 8 2.52 -7.21 -4.15
N TYR A 9 3.31 -6.50 -3.33
CA TYR A 9 3.43 -6.79 -1.90
C TYR A 9 2.07 -6.71 -1.18
N LEU A 10 1.36 -5.59 -1.31
CA LEU A 10 0.07 -5.40 -0.64
C LEU A 10 -0.98 -6.36 -1.18
N LYS A 11 -1.01 -6.60 -2.49
CA LYS A 11 -1.92 -7.56 -3.13
C LYS A 11 -1.75 -8.95 -2.51
N ALA A 12 -0.52 -9.44 -2.39
CA ALA A 12 -0.26 -10.75 -1.79
C ALA A 12 -0.75 -10.83 -0.33
N HIS A 13 -0.56 -9.78 0.46
CA HIS A 13 -1.01 -9.74 1.85
C HIS A 13 -2.53 -9.67 1.99
N ILE A 14 -3.20 -8.92 1.11
CA ILE A 14 -4.66 -8.82 1.12
C ILE A 14 -5.28 -10.16 0.68
N LEU A 15 -4.72 -10.83 -0.34
CA LEU A 15 -5.17 -12.16 -0.74
C LEU A 15 -5.02 -13.19 0.38
N ALA A 16 -3.86 -13.23 1.04
CA ALA A 16 -3.67 -14.12 2.19
C ALA A 16 -4.63 -13.82 3.35
N MET A 17 -4.97 -12.54 3.57
CA MET A 17 -5.99 -12.16 4.55
C MET A 17 -7.39 -12.63 4.12
N MET A 18 -7.72 -12.55 2.83
CA MET A 18 -9.00 -13.04 2.30
C MET A 18 -9.10 -14.55 2.48
N ASP A 19 -8.04 -15.32 2.20
CA ASP A 19 -7.99 -16.76 2.43
C ASP A 19 -8.18 -17.09 3.93
N ALA A 20 -7.53 -16.35 4.83
CA ALA A 20 -7.70 -16.54 6.27
C ALA A 20 -9.17 -16.34 6.73
N VAL A 21 -9.90 -15.41 6.11
CA VAL A 21 -11.32 -15.17 6.40
C VAL A 21 -12.22 -16.21 5.75
N GLU A 22 -12.01 -16.51 4.47
CA GLU A 22 -12.91 -17.33 3.64
C GLU A 22 -12.69 -18.83 3.81
N ILE A 23 -11.43 -19.27 4.00
CA ILE A 23 -11.03 -20.69 4.07
C ILE A 23 -10.83 -21.12 5.52
N ASP A 24 -10.05 -20.33 6.28
CA ASP A 24 -9.68 -20.71 7.66
C ASP A 24 -10.71 -20.24 8.70
N GLY A 25 -11.67 -19.38 8.32
CA GLY A 25 -12.74 -18.90 9.20
C GLY A 25 -12.27 -17.93 10.28
N VAL A 26 -11.13 -17.27 10.09
CA VAL A 26 -10.58 -16.28 11.04
C VAL A 26 -11.43 -15.00 10.99
N GLU A 27 -11.91 -14.55 12.15
CA GLU A 27 -12.64 -13.29 12.26
C GLU A 27 -11.68 -12.09 12.18
N ILE A 28 -11.74 -11.34 11.07
CA ILE A 28 -10.93 -10.15 10.83
C ILE A 28 -11.86 -8.94 10.63
N MET A 29 -11.70 -7.91 11.47
CA MET A 29 -12.53 -6.71 11.43
C MET A 29 -12.11 -5.69 10.35
N GLY A 30 -10.86 -5.73 9.89
CA GLY A 30 -10.38 -4.79 8.89
C GLY A 30 -8.87 -4.84 8.66
N TYR A 31 -8.41 -4.09 7.65
CA TYR A 31 -7.00 -4.00 7.24
C TYR A 31 -6.55 -2.55 7.20
N THR A 32 -5.55 -2.21 8.03
CA THR A 32 -4.95 -0.87 8.06
C THR A 32 -3.58 -0.89 7.42
N SER A 33 -3.47 -0.41 6.17
CA SER A 33 -2.18 -0.33 5.47
C SER A 33 -1.23 0.67 6.15
N TRP A 34 0.05 0.28 6.29
CA TRP A 34 1.05 1.15 6.88
C TRP A 34 1.60 2.17 5.87
N GLY A 35 1.42 3.43 6.24
CA GLY A 35 1.87 4.61 5.51
C GLY A 35 0.88 5.07 4.45
N CYS A 36 0.03 6.06 4.75
CA CYS A 36 -0.74 6.74 3.69
C CYS A 36 0.16 7.66 2.85
N ILE A 37 1.16 8.28 3.49
CA ILE A 37 2.14 9.21 2.92
C ILE A 37 3.56 8.70 3.16
N ASP A 38 4.50 9.11 2.31
CA ASP A 38 5.91 8.95 2.62
C ASP A 38 6.29 9.73 3.88
N LEU A 39 7.03 9.08 4.75
CA LEU A 39 7.41 9.57 6.08
C LEU A 39 8.88 9.27 6.34
N VAL A 40 9.47 10.04 7.25
CA VAL A 40 10.85 9.84 7.70
C VAL A 40 10.91 8.55 8.51
N SER A 41 11.77 7.61 8.11
CA SER A 41 11.99 6.37 8.84
C SER A 41 12.41 6.65 10.28
N ALA A 42 11.65 6.18 11.27
CA ALA A 42 11.91 6.42 12.69
C ALA A 42 13.27 5.88 13.15
N SER A 43 13.75 4.79 12.53
CA SER A 43 14.99 4.13 12.94
C SER A 43 16.25 4.68 12.28
N THR A 44 16.14 5.23 11.06
CA THR A 44 17.30 5.71 10.30
C THR A 44 17.31 7.21 10.07
N GLY A 45 16.21 7.92 10.34
CA GLY A 45 16.07 9.33 10.00
C GLY A 45 16.06 9.60 8.48
N GLU A 46 16.07 8.54 7.67
CA GLU A 46 16.15 8.63 6.22
C GLU A 46 14.76 8.62 5.59
N MET A 47 14.61 9.44 4.56
CA MET A 47 13.53 9.47 3.61
C MET A 47 13.73 8.46 2.46
N LYS A 48 14.91 7.84 2.32
CA LYS A 48 15.17 6.77 1.34
C LYS A 48 14.14 5.63 1.37
N LYS A 49 13.66 5.28 2.56
CA LYS A 49 12.58 4.29 2.69
C LYS A 49 11.23 4.98 2.52
N ARG A 50 10.71 4.91 1.29
CA ARG A 50 9.41 5.48 0.91
C ARG A 50 8.33 4.43 1.11
N TYR A 51 7.43 4.62 2.06
CA TYR A 51 6.42 3.62 2.45
C TYR A 51 5.02 3.87 1.89
N GLY A 52 4.67 5.13 1.61
CA GLY A 52 3.27 5.49 1.40
C GLY A 52 2.79 5.41 -0.03
N PHE A 53 1.48 5.54 -0.21
CA PHE A 53 0.82 5.68 -1.53
C PHE A 53 0.96 7.10 -2.10
N ILE A 54 1.28 8.06 -1.25
CA ILE A 54 1.47 9.46 -1.59
C ILE A 54 2.95 9.79 -1.39
N TYR A 55 3.60 10.16 -2.49
CA TYR A 55 4.96 10.69 -2.47
C TYR A 55 4.99 12.07 -1.82
N VAL A 56 6.00 12.32 -0.99
CA VAL A 56 6.29 13.63 -0.39
C VAL A 56 7.64 14.11 -0.91
N ASP A 57 7.67 15.28 -1.55
CA ASP A 57 8.88 15.92 -2.05
C ASP A 57 9.74 16.47 -0.90
N LYS A 58 10.53 15.59 -0.31
CA LYS A 58 11.53 15.88 0.72
C LYS A 58 12.62 14.82 0.73
N ASP A 59 13.88 15.22 0.66
CA ASP A 59 15.05 14.33 0.73
C ASP A 59 15.57 14.16 2.16
N ASP A 60 16.61 13.34 2.33
CA ASP A 60 17.27 13.07 3.62
C ASP A 60 17.92 14.32 4.24
N ASN A 61 18.29 15.30 3.41
CA ASN A 61 18.89 16.57 3.86
C ASN A 61 17.82 17.62 4.19
N GLY A 62 16.54 17.24 4.15
CA GLY A 62 15.41 18.13 4.41
C GLY A 62 15.08 19.09 3.27
N LYS A 63 15.67 18.93 2.08
CA LYS A 63 15.38 19.74 0.90
C LYS A 63 14.18 19.17 0.14
N GLY A 64 13.36 20.05 -0.41
CA GLY A 64 12.16 19.71 -1.18
C GLY A 64 11.00 20.66 -0.91
N THR A 65 9.96 20.60 -1.73
CA THR A 65 8.81 21.52 -1.65
C THR A 65 7.71 21.06 -0.69
N LEU A 66 7.83 19.86 -0.10
CA LEU A 66 6.77 19.17 0.64
C LEU A 66 5.52 18.86 -0.20
N ARG A 67 5.58 19.07 -1.52
CA ARG A 67 4.49 18.74 -2.44
C ARG A 67 4.19 17.25 -2.37
N ARG A 68 2.89 16.95 -2.40
CA ARG A 68 2.37 15.59 -2.35
C ARG A 68 1.90 15.15 -3.73
N THR A 69 2.33 13.98 -4.16
CA THR A 69 1.97 13.43 -5.48
C THR A 69 1.54 11.98 -5.33
N LYS A 70 0.50 11.57 -6.05
CA LYS A 70 0.04 10.18 -6.07
C LYS A 70 1.09 9.26 -6.70
N LYS A 71 1.30 8.10 -6.08
CA LYS A 71 1.98 6.95 -6.72
C LYS A 71 0.94 6.08 -7.43
N LYS A 72 1.39 5.13 -8.26
CA LYS A 72 0.49 4.17 -8.89
C LYS A 72 -0.33 3.39 -7.87
N SER A 73 0.33 2.98 -6.78
CA SER A 73 -0.31 2.27 -5.67
C SER A 73 -1.47 3.04 -5.02
N PHE A 74 -1.56 4.37 -5.17
CA PHE A 74 -2.69 5.17 -4.68
C PHE A 74 -3.99 4.80 -5.38
N ASP A 75 -4.03 4.94 -6.70
CA ASP A 75 -5.27 4.69 -7.45
C ASP A 75 -5.58 3.19 -7.49
N TRP A 76 -4.57 2.32 -7.43
CA TRP A 76 -4.75 0.88 -7.22
C TRP A 76 -5.45 0.57 -5.89
N TYR A 77 -4.94 1.08 -4.76
CA TYR A 77 -5.52 0.79 -3.45
C TYR A 77 -6.90 1.44 -3.28
N LYS A 78 -7.12 2.60 -3.90
CA LYS A 78 -8.44 3.21 -4.03
C LYS A 78 -9.43 2.26 -4.70
N ASN A 79 -9.06 1.65 -5.83
CA ASN A 79 -9.91 0.67 -6.52
C ASN A 79 -10.16 -0.61 -5.69
N VAL A 80 -9.16 -1.08 -4.93
CA VAL A 80 -9.33 -2.21 -4.00
C VAL A 80 -10.39 -1.88 -2.94
N ILE A 81 -10.32 -0.70 -2.34
CA ILE A 81 -11.32 -0.25 -1.34
C ILE A 81 -12.70 -0.09 -1.98
N GLU A 82 -12.79 0.60 -3.13
CA GLU A 82 -14.08 0.86 -3.82
C GLU A 82 -14.79 -0.42 -4.25
N THR A 83 -14.04 -1.47 -4.56
CA THR A 83 -14.59 -2.78 -4.94
C THR A 83 -14.70 -3.76 -3.77
N ASN A 84 -14.39 -3.32 -2.54
CA ASN A 84 -14.29 -4.20 -1.36
C ASN A 84 -13.46 -5.47 -1.63
N GLY A 85 -12.32 -5.31 -2.31
CA GLY A 85 -11.42 -6.41 -2.67
C GLY A 85 -11.84 -7.24 -3.89
N GLN A 86 -13.02 -7.02 -4.47
CA GLN A 86 -13.50 -7.83 -5.60
C GLN A 86 -12.58 -7.77 -6.82
N CYS A 87 -11.92 -6.64 -7.08
CA CYS A 87 -10.97 -6.51 -8.19
C CYS A 87 -9.73 -7.42 -8.06
N LEU A 88 -9.53 -8.07 -6.91
CA LEU A 88 -8.43 -9.00 -6.66
C LEU A 88 -8.79 -10.45 -6.99
N LYS A 89 -10.08 -10.78 -7.11
CA LYS A 89 -10.56 -12.18 -7.29
C LYS A 89 -10.39 -12.75 -8.70
N GLU A 90 -10.16 -11.91 -9.72
CA GLU A 90 -10.26 -12.34 -11.14
C GLU A 90 -9.02 -13.01 -11.77
N ARG A 91 -8.11 -13.65 -10.99
CA ARG A 91 -7.03 -14.48 -11.59
C ARG A 91 -6.69 -15.73 -10.77
N GLY A 92 -7.72 -16.49 -10.39
CA GLY A 92 -7.58 -17.72 -9.60
C GLY A 92 -8.22 -18.97 -10.20
N GLU A 93 -8.81 -18.92 -11.40
CA GLU A 93 -9.27 -20.13 -12.08
C GLU A 93 -8.17 -20.72 -12.96
N LYS A 94 -7.46 -21.69 -12.41
CA LYS A 94 -6.89 -22.81 -13.15
C LYS A 94 -7.04 -24.09 -12.35
#